data_AF-A0A7G2M481-F1
#
_entry.id   AF-A0A7G2M481-F1
#
_cell.length_a   1.000
_cell.length_b   1.000
_cell.length_c   1.000
_cell.angle_alpha   90.00
_cell.angle_beta   90.00
_cell.angle_gamma   90.00
#
_symmetry.space_group_name_H-M   'P 1'
#
loop_
_entity.id
_entity.type
_entity.pdbx_description
1 polymer ?
#
loop_
_entity_poly.entity_id
_entity_poly.type
_entity_poly.pdbx_seq_one_letter_code
_entity_poly.pdbx_strand_id
1 'polypeptide(L)'
;MQQHNPGLPPAAAAVGTVRVGKAPRDPRIDVFRGIALVMIFINHVPGNPYEYLTIRNLGFADAAEAFFLMSGIAAGLAYTPRFIEKDRMSHGLWRAIAPLWKRAWSLYVVQIALSAVALGIFAAAFQITTQAEFLTKINMRQVFQNPT
;
A
#
# COMPACT_ATOMS: atom_id res chain seq x y z
N MET A 1 59.15 -44.63 -4.06
CA MET A 1 57.69 -44.68 -3.82
C MET A 1 57.20 -43.26 -3.60
N GLN A 2 56.64 -42.63 -4.63
CA GLN A 2 56.08 -41.27 -4.58
C GLN A 2 54.75 -41.30 -3.82
N GLN A 3 54.70 -40.65 -2.66
CA GLN A 3 53.45 -40.43 -1.94
C GLN A 3 52.75 -39.21 -2.54
N HIS A 4 51.82 -39.50 -3.45
CA HIS A 4 50.75 -38.62 -3.86
C HIS A 4 49.75 -38.52 -2.72
N ASN A 5 49.65 -37.36 -2.06
CA ASN A 5 48.53 -37.05 -1.19
C ASN A 5 47.88 -35.75 -1.70
N PRO A 6 46.70 -35.83 -2.34
CA PRO A 6 46.04 -34.67 -2.94
C PRO A 6 45.49 -33.75 -1.85
N GLY A 7 45.62 -32.44 -2.07
CA GLY A 7 45.16 -31.41 -1.15
C GLY A 7 43.68 -31.58 -0.80
N LEU A 8 43.36 -31.36 0.48
CA LEU A 8 42.00 -31.20 0.97
C LEU A 8 41.30 -30.11 0.13
N PRO A 9 40.21 -30.42 -0.60
CA PRO A 9 39.37 -29.36 -1.14
C PRO A 9 38.73 -28.61 0.03
N PRO A 10 38.62 -27.27 -0.02
CA PRO A 10 37.85 -26.55 0.97
C PRO A 10 36.41 -27.03 0.86
N ALA A 11 35.92 -27.71 1.89
CA ALA A 11 34.50 -27.84 2.14
C ALA A 11 33.95 -26.43 2.47
N ALA A 12 33.93 -25.55 1.46
CA ALA A 12 33.09 -24.39 1.43
C ALA A 12 31.66 -24.93 1.46
N ALA A 13 31.13 -25.02 2.67
CA ALA A 13 29.75 -25.35 2.94
C ALA A 13 28.88 -24.48 2.02
N ALA A 14 28.38 -25.09 0.95
CA ALA A 14 27.29 -24.55 0.17
C ALA A 14 26.06 -24.59 1.08
N VAL A 15 25.95 -23.59 1.95
CA VAL A 15 24.74 -23.30 2.68
C VAL A 15 23.73 -22.88 1.62
N GLY A 16 23.01 -23.87 1.09
CA GLY A 16 21.87 -23.65 0.24
C GLY A 16 20.89 -22.79 1.00
N THR A 17 20.80 -21.52 0.61
CA THR A 17 19.73 -20.65 1.08
C THR A 17 18.45 -21.24 0.52
N VAL A 18 17.72 -21.98 1.36
CA VAL A 18 16.36 -22.40 1.07
C VAL A 18 15.56 -21.12 0.88
N ARG A 19 15.39 -20.70 -0.36
CA ARG A 19 14.44 -19.66 -0.72
C ARG A 19 13.08 -20.24 -0.38
N VAL A 20 12.54 -19.86 0.77
CA VAL A 20 11.15 -20.11 1.11
C VAL A 20 10.33 -19.53 -0.02
N GLY A 21 9.84 -20.41 -0.89
CA GLY A 21 9.09 -20.02 -2.07
C GLY A 21 7.89 -19.18 -1.65
N LYS A 22 7.74 -18.01 -2.26
CA LYS A 22 6.54 -17.19 -2.06
C LYS A 22 5.33 -18.04 -2.42
N ALA A 23 4.35 -18.13 -1.51
CA ALA A 23 3.10 -18.81 -1.80
C ALA A 23 2.55 -18.35 -3.16
N PRO A 24 2.01 -19.26 -4.00
CA PRO A 24 1.49 -18.92 -5.32
C PRO A 24 0.50 -17.76 -5.20
N ARG A 25 0.73 -16.69 -5.96
CA ARG A 25 -0.21 -15.55 -6.01
C ARG A 25 -1.42 -16.00 -6.82
N ASP A 26 -2.62 -15.79 -6.30
CA ASP A 26 -3.84 -16.07 -7.05
C ASP A 26 -4.09 -14.95 -8.09
N PRO A 27 -3.96 -15.24 -9.39
CA PRO A 27 -4.17 -14.24 -10.44
C PRO A 27 -5.61 -13.75 -10.50
N ARG A 28 -6.59 -14.52 -10.01
CA ARG A 28 -8.00 -14.13 -10.00
C ARG A 28 -8.23 -12.94 -9.08
N ILE A 29 -7.64 -12.99 -7.89
CA ILE A 29 -7.71 -11.89 -6.91
C ILE A 29 -7.06 -10.63 -7.49
N ASP A 30 -5.95 -10.77 -8.20
CA ASP A 30 -5.29 -9.63 -8.84
C ASP A 30 -6.15 -9.01 -9.98
N VAL A 31 -6.88 -9.82 -10.76
CA VAL A 31 -7.83 -9.33 -11.78
C VAL A 31 -9.01 -8.57 -11.17
N PHE A 32 -9.67 -9.12 -10.14
CA PHE A 32 -10.79 -8.45 -9.48
C PHE A 32 -10.37 -7.13 -8.83
N ARG A 33 -9.18 -7.10 -8.23
CA ARG A 33 -8.60 -5.86 -7.68
C ARG A 33 -8.33 -4.83 -8.79
N GLY A 34 -7.85 -5.27 -9.96
CA GLY A 34 -7.64 -4.41 -11.13
C GLY A 34 -8.94 -3.79 -11.64
N ILE A 35 -10.00 -4.59 -11.77
CA ILE A 35 -11.33 -4.11 -12.17
C ILE A 35 -11.87 -3.08 -11.16
N ALA A 36 -11.71 -3.35 -9.86
CA ALA A 36 -12.13 -2.41 -8.82
C ALA A 36 -11.38 -1.07 -8.91
N LEU A 37 -10.08 -1.07 -9.21
CA LEU A 37 -9.30 0.16 -9.42
C LEU A 37 -9.83 0.99 -10.61
N VAL A 38 -10.20 0.32 -11.72
CA VAL A 38 -10.79 1.00 -12.88
C VAL A 38 -12.15 1.62 -12.52
N MET A 39 -12.99 0.90 -11.79
CA MET A 39 -14.31 1.40 -11.38
C MET A 39 -14.21 2.58 -10.39
N ILE A 40 -13.26 2.55 -9.45
CA ILE A 40 -12.99 3.68 -8.53
C ILE A 40 -12.58 4.92 -9.33
N PHE A 41 -11.69 4.75 -10.31
CA PHE A 41 -11.24 5.85 -11.17
C PHE A 41 -12.40 6.46 -11.96
N ILE A 42 -13.22 5.62 -12.60
CA ILE A 42 -14.40 6.06 -13.35
C ILE A 42 -15.35 6.86 -12.44
N ASN A 43 -15.59 6.38 -11.21
CA ASN A 43 -16.46 7.04 -10.23
C ASN A 43 -15.91 8.36 -9.66
N HIS A 44 -14.60 8.59 -9.74
CA HIS A 44 -13.97 9.80 -9.20
C HIS A 44 -13.72 10.89 -10.26
N VAL A 45 -13.92 10.60 -11.56
CA VAL A 45 -13.81 11.59 -12.63
C VAL A 45 -15.21 12.12 -12.98
N PRO A 46 -15.59 13.34 -12.51
CA PRO A 46 -16.93 13.88 -12.77
C PRO A 46 -17.14 14.17 -14.25
N GLY A 47 -18.33 13.82 -14.78
CA GLY A 47 -18.69 14.02 -16.19
C GLY A 47 -18.38 12.83 -17.11
N ASN A 48 -18.06 11.67 -16.54
CA ASN A 48 -17.80 10.46 -17.31
C ASN A 48 -19.12 9.70 -17.61
N PRO A 49 -19.48 9.46 -18.89
CA PRO A 49 -20.70 8.70 -19.23
C PRO A 49 -20.68 7.25 -18.70
N TYR A 50 -19.51 6.72 -18.35
CA TYR A 50 -19.36 5.38 -17.77
C TYR A 50 -19.67 5.31 -16.27
N GLU A 51 -19.94 6.43 -15.58
CA GLU A 51 -20.34 6.45 -14.16
C GLU A 51 -21.61 5.62 -13.89
N TYR A 52 -22.52 5.55 -14.87
CA TYR A 52 -23.75 4.74 -14.77
C TYR A 52 -23.53 3.23 -14.80
N LEU A 53 -22.38 2.77 -15.31
CA LEU A 53 -22.06 1.35 -15.46
C LEU A 53 -21.19 0.81 -14.32
N THR A 54 -20.98 1.59 -13.26
CA THR A 54 -20.16 1.16 -12.14
C THR A 54 -20.98 0.48 -11.05
N ILE A 55 -20.30 -0.32 -10.23
CA ILE A 55 -20.90 -1.08 -9.11
C ILE A 55 -21.65 -0.15 -8.13
N ARG A 56 -21.28 1.13 -8.07
CA ARG A 56 -21.95 2.17 -7.27
C ARG A 56 -23.42 2.40 -7.65
N ASN A 57 -23.76 2.27 -8.93
CA ASN A 57 -25.13 2.52 -9.42
C ASN A 57 -25.94 1.22 -9.62
N LEU A 58 -25.27 0.06 -9.67
CA LEU A 58 -25.90 -1.24 -9.89
C LEU A 58 -25.95 -2.14 -8.64
N GLY A 59 -25.23 -1.79 -7.57
CA GLY A 59 -25.09 -2.61 -6.37
C GLY A 59 -25.21 -1.81 -5.07
N PHE A 60 -25.36 -2.52 -3.95
CA PHE A 60 -25.50 -1.94 -2.60
C PHE A 60 -24.18 -1.40 -2.01
N ALA A 61 -23.04 -1.65 -2.65
CA ALA A 61 -21.69 -1.32 -2.17
C ALA A 61 -20.86 -0.70 -3.29
N ASP A 62 -19.98 0.25 -2.98
CA ASP A 62 -19.12 0.90 -3.98
C ASP A 62 -17.90 0.04 -4.35
N ALA A 63 -17.30 0.31 -5.52
CA ALA A 63 -16.08 -0.36 -5.96
C ALA A 63 -14.91 -0.18 -4.98
N ALA A 64 -14.88 0.93 -4.23
CA ALA A 64 -13.91 1.15 -3.16
C ALA A 64 -14.04 0.12 -2.02
N GLU A 65 -15.27 -0.18 -1.59
CA GLU A 65 -15.53 -1.11 -0.49
C GLU A 65 -15.14 -2.54 -0.87
N ALA A 66 -15.46 -2.96 -2.11
CA ALA A 66 -15.02 -4.25 -2.64
C ALA A 66 -13.49 -4.35 -2.69
N PHE A 67 -12.79 -3.29 -3.11
CA PHE A 67 -11.33 -3.24 -3.14
C PHE A 67 -10.69 -3.37 -1.75
N PHE A 68 -11.25 -2.70 -0.75
CA PHE A 68 -10.76 -2.78 0.63
C PHE A 68 -11.00 -4.17 1.24
N LEU A 69 -12.18 -4.76 1.02
CA LEU A 69 -12.50 -6.11 1.49
C LEU A 69 -11.52 -7.15 0.93
N MET A 70 -11.30 -7.14 -0.39
CA MET A 70 -10.34 -8.04 -1.05
C MET A 70 -8.92 -7.84 -0.53
N SER A 71 -8.51 -6.59 -0.31
CA SER A 71 -7.18 -6.27 0.22
C SER A 71 -7.02 -6.76 1.68
N GLY A 72 -8.07 -6.68 2.49
CA GLY A 72 -8.11 -7.20 3.86
C GLY A 72 -7.99 -8.73 3.90
N ILE A 73 -8.75 -9.45 3.06
CA ILE A 73 -8.67 -10.91 2.95
C ILE A 73 -7.27 -11.35 2.49
N ALA A 74 -6.72 -10.70 1.47
CA ALA A 74 -5.37 -11.02 0.97
C ALA A 74 -4.29 -10.77 2.02
N ALA A 75 -4.40 -9.67 2.79
CA ALA A 75 -3.51 -9.41 3.92
C ALA A 75 -3.67 -10.49 5.01
N GLY A 76 -4.91 -10.83 5.38
CA GLY A 76 -5.20 -11.93 6.29
C GLY A 76 -4.47 -13.21 5.88
N LEU A 77 -4.73 -13.72 4.67
CA LEU A 77 -4.09 -14.94 4.16
C LEU A 77 -2.55 -14.87 4.11
N ALA A 78 -1.98 -13.71 3.79
CA ALA A 78 -0.53 -13.54 3.69
C ALA A 78 0.18 -13.48 5.05
N TYR A 79 -0.49 -12.99 6.09
CA TYR A 79 0.11 -12.78 7.41
C TYR A 79 -0.36 -13.78 8.47
N THR A 80 -1.52 -14.44 8.30
CA THR A 80 -2.07 -15.47 9.21
C THR A 80 -1.07 -16.58 9.57
N PRO A 81 -0.25 -17.12 8.65
CA PRO A 81 0.74 -18.14 9.02
C PRO A 81 1.72 -17.70 10.11
N ARG A 82 1.99 -16.40 10.26
CA ARG A 82 2.87 -15.83 11.29
C ARG A 82 2.19 -15.70 12.66
N PHE A 83 0.87 -15.87 12.72
CA PHE A 83 0.09 -15.89 13.95
C PHE A 83 -0.16 -17.32 14.46
N ILE A 84 0.26 -18.35 13.72
CA ILE A 84 0.08 -19.76 14.10
C ILE A 84 1.01 -20.10 15.27
N GLU A 85 0.45 -20.86 16.21
CA GLU A 85 0.80 -21.01 17.62
C GLU A 85 2.26 -21.36 17.97
N LYS A 86 2.99 -22.06 17.08
CA LYS A 86 4.38 -22.48 17.31
C LYS A 86 5.38 -21.31 17.43
N ASP A 87 5.18 -20.22 16.69
CA ASP A 87 6.01 -19.00 16.78
C ASP A 87 5.48 -18.00 17.84
N ARG A 88 4.18 -18.06 18.14
CA ARG A 88 3.53 -17.15 19.10
C ARG A 88 3.98 -17.41 20.53
N MET A 89 4.08 -18.67 20.96
CA MET A 89 4.45 -19.02 22.33
C MET A 89 5.92 -18.71 22.66
N SER A 90 6.79 -18.65 21.65
CA SER A 90 8.24 -18.46 21.83
C SER A 90 8.70 -17.01 21.62
N HIS A 91 8.04 -16.24 20.74
CA HIS A 91 8.52 -14.91 20.32
C HIS A 91 7.49 -13.77 20.42
N GLY A 92 6.27 -14.05 20.88
CA GLY A 92 5.22 -13.06 21.08
C GLY A 92 4.61 -12.50 19.78
N LEU A 93 3.49 -11.79 19.93
CA LEU A 93 2.68 -11.28 18.80
C LEU A 93 3.41 -10.22 17.95
N TRP A 94 4.40 -9.55 18.53
CA TRP A 94 5.09 -8.42 17.89
C TRP A 94 5.82 -8.81 16.61
N ARG A 95 6.39 -10.02 16.55
CA ARG A 95 7.12 -10.50 15.37
C ARG A 95 6.22 -10.67 14.14
N ALA A 96 4.93 -10.97 14.36
CA ALA A 96 3.93 -11.05 13.31
C ALA A 96 3.46 -9.65 12.84
N ILE A 97 3.32 -8.70 13.78
CA ILE A 97 2.79 -7.35 13.52
C ILE A 97 3.85 -6.40 12.92
N ALA A 98 5.11 -6.48 13.38
CA ALA A 98 6.15 -5.52 13.03
C ALA A 98 6.34 -5.29 11.51
N PRO A 99 6.26 -6.30 10.63
CA PRO A 99 6.34 -6.08 9.18
C PRO A 99 5.16 -5.28 8.62
N LEU A 100 3.94 -5.51 9.13
CA LEU A 100 2.75 -4.75 8.72
C LEU A 100 2.87 -3.30 9.22
N TRP A 101 3.29 -3.14 10.48
CA TRP A 101 3.49 -1.83 11.08
C TRP A 101 4.53 -1.00 10.33
N LYS A 102 5.68 -1.60 9.98
CA LYS A 102 6.72 -0.94 9.18
C LYS A 102 6.16 -0.44 7.84
N ARG A 103 5.33 -1.24 7.17
CA ARG A 103 4.71 -0.84 5.90
C ARG A 103 3.69 0.27 6.10
N ALA A 104 2.81 0.16 7.09
CA ALA A 104 1.82 1.19 7.43
C ALA A 104 2.52 2.52 7.77
N TRP A 105 3.56 2.46 8.58
CA TRP A 105 4.39 3.62 8.94
C TRP A 105 5.02 4.27 7.70
N SER A 106 5.61 3.46 6.80
CA SER A 106 6.18 3.99 5.55
C SER A 106 5.14 4.71 4.71
N LEU A 107 3.93 4.14 4.58
CA LEU A 107 2.84 4.78 3.82
C LEU A 107 2.39 6.09 4.49
N TYR A 108 2.30 6.09 5.82
CA TYR A 108 1.91 7.27 6.58
C TYR A 108 2.92 8.42 6.44
N VAL A 109 4.21 8.12 6.57
CA VAL A 109 5.28 9.12 6.39
C VAL A 109 5.27 9.68 4.97
N VAL A 110 5.12 8.82 3.96
CA VAL A 110 5.02 9.26 2.56
C VAL A 110 3.78 10.12 2.34
N GLN A 111 2.64 9.78 2.92
CA GLN A 111 1.43 10.59 2.84
C GLN A 111 1.62 11.98 3.44
N ILE A 112 2.22 12.08 4.64
CA ILE A 112 2.51 13.38 5.26
C ILE A 112 3.49 14.18 4.40
N ALA A 113 4.54 13.54 3.89
CA ALA A 113 5.53 14.21 3.06
C ALA A 113 4.90 14.75 1.76
N LEU A 114 4.07 13.95 1.07
CA LEU A 114 3.33 14.38 -0.11
C LEU A 114 2.37 15.52 0.19
N SER A 115 1.63 15.45 1.30
CA SER A 115 0.75 16.55 1.73
C SER A 115 1.54 17.83 2.02
N ALA A 116 2.68 17.73 2.69
CA ALA A 116 3.55 18.87 2.97
C ALA A 116 4.13 19.48 1.68
N VAL A 117 4.56 18.64 0.73
CA VAL A 117 5.03 19.09 -0.59
C VAL A 117 3.90 19.77 -1.37
N ALA A 118 2.69 19.19 -1.37
CA ALA A 118 1.53 19.80 -2.03
C ALA A 118 1.18 21.17 -1.43
N LEU A 119 1.18 21.28 -0.10
CA LEU A 119 1.00 22.56 0.60
C LEU A 119 2.13 23.56 0.28
N GLY A 120 3.37 23.09 0.20
CA GLY A 120 4.53 23.91 -0.19
C GLY A 120 4.42 24.45 -1.60
N ILE A 121 4.02 23.60 -2.57
CA ILE A 121 3.75 24.01 -3.95
C ILE A 121 2.62 25.04 -3.98
N PHE A 122 1.55 24.79 -3.22
CA PHE A 122 0.42 25.72 -3.14
C PHE A 122 0.84 27.08 -2.57
N ALA A 123 1.61 27.09 -1.48
CA ALA A 123 2.13 28.31 -0.88
C ALA A 123 3.08 29.08 -1.83
N ALA A 124 3.95 28.37 -2.55
CA ALA A 124 4.82 28.97 -3.56
C ALA A 124 4.02 29.58 -4.72
N ALA A 125 3.02 28.86 -5.23
CA ALA A 125 2.13 29.35 -6.29
C ALA A 125 1.36 30.61 -5.86
N PHE A 126 0.92 30.67 -4.59
CA PHE A 126 0.28 31.85 -4.02
C PHE A 126 1.20 33.08 -4.00
N GLN A 127 2.46 32.91 -3.58
CA GLN A 127 3.44 34.00 -3.54
C GLN A 127 3.78 34.57 -4.93
N ILE A 128 3.83 33.71 -5.95
CA ILE A 128 4.16 34.11 -7.33
C ILE A 128 2.97 34.81 -8.00
N THR A 129 1.74 34.38 -7.71
CA THR A 129 0.56 34.82 -8.48
C THR A 129 -0.20 35.99 -7.83
N THR A 130 -0.02 36.28 -6.54
CA THR A 130 -0.61 37.43 -5.80
C THR A 130 -2.11 37.68 -6.02
N GLN A 131 -2.86 36.67 -6.46
CA GLN A 131 -4.31 36.74 -6.66
C GLN A 131 -5.02 36.07 -5.48
N ALA A 132 -5.75 36.88 -4.71
CA ALA A 132 -6.64 36.42 -3.62
C ALA A 132 -7.71 35.41 -4.08
N GLU A 133 -7.87 35.24 -5.39
CA GLU A 133 -8.84 34.33 -6.02
C GLU A 133 -8.51 32.83 -5.84
N PHE A 134 -7.25 32.48 -5.53
CA PHE A 134 -6.88 31.09 -5.22
C PHE A 134 -7.41 30.63 -3.85
N LEU A 135 -7.59 31.54 -2.90
CA LEU A 135 -8.14 31.23 -1.57
C LEU A 135 -9.66 30.99 -1.62
N THR A 136 -10.35 31.59 -2.59
CA THR A 136 -11.79 31.39 -2.82
C THR A 136 -12.10 30.12 -3.60
N LYS A 137 -11.23 29.67 -4.52
CA LYS A 137 -11.48 28.49 -5.35
C LYS A 137 -11.35 27.15 -4.60
N ILE A 138 -10.66 27.13 -3.46
CA ILE A 138 -10.38 25.93 -2.65
C ILE A 138 -11.18 25.98 -1.32
N ASN A 139 -12.19 26.84 -1.24
CA ASN A 139 -13.03 27.03 -0.06
C ASN A 139 -12.25 27.28 1.26
N MET A 140 -11.03 27.81 1.18
CA MET A 140 -10.21 28.14 2.35
C MET A 140 -10.55 29.50 2.94
N ARG A 141 -11.42 30.28 2.27
CA ARG A 141 -11.95 31.56 2.75
C ARG A 141 -12.45 31.50 4.19
N GLN A 142 -13.06 30.38 4.60
CA GLN A 142 -13.69 30.24 5.91
C GLN A 142 -12.68 30.18 7.07
N VAL A 143 -11.47 29.68 6.84
CA VAL A 143 -10.39 29.62 7.84
C VAL A 143 -9.79 31.00 8.11
N PHE A 144 -9.72 31.85 7.08
CA PHE A 144 -9.11 33.18 7.19
C PHE A 144 -10.10 34.29 7.59
N GLN A 145 -11.40 34.05 7.45
CA GLN A 145 -12.43 35.05 7.77
C GLN A 145 -13.05 34.90 9.16
N ASN A 146 -12.99 33.71 9.76
CA ASN A 146 -13.38 33.48 11.15
C ASN A 146 -12.23 32.82 11.90
N PRO A 147 -11.19 33.57 12.30
CA PRO A 147 -10.22 33.07 13.24
C PRO A 147 -10.92 32.92 14.61
N THR A 148 -11.30 31.71 14.99
CA THR A 148 -11.61 31.37 16.38
C THR A 148 -10.34 31.36 17.21
#